data_AF-A0A7C1GB78-F1
#
_entry.id   AF-A0A7C1GB78-F1
#
_cell.length_a   1.000
_cell.length_b   1.000
_cell.length_c   1.000
_cell.angle_alpha   90.00
_cell.angle_beta   90.00
_cell.angle_gamma   90.00
#
_symmetry.space_group_name_H-M   'P 1'
#
loop_
_entity.id
_entity.type
_entity.pdbx_description
1 polymer ?
#
loop_
_entity_poly.entity_id
_entity_poly.type
_entity_poly.pdbx_seq_one_letter_code
_entity_poly.pdbx_strand_id
1 'polypeptide(L)'
;MTNTKKNPPQLPPDAKLIDTHCHLDMAAYDLDLEAVVHAAAALGVAQIIAIGIDWPSSAAAVKIAGRFQGVFAAVGIHPHQAAEAGDDDYARLAALAEKPENKVVGYGEIGLDYAKNYAPRALQIKEFTRQLGLARELQLPVIIHDRDAHDDTMRLLREAAPFPAGGVMHCFSGDRELARQVLDLGFHISIPGIVTFKNA
;
A
#
# COMPACT_ATOMS: atom_id res chain seq x y z
N MET A 1 -32.92 5.91 10.57
CA MET A 1 -32.18 4.83 11.27
C MET A 1 -31.14 5.52 12.14
N THR A 2 -31.28 5.39 13.45
CA THR A 2 -30.40 6.03 14.42
C THR A 2 -29.01 5.42 14.29
N ASN A 3 -28.09 6.17 13.68
CA ASN A 3 -26.68 5.85 13.68
C ASN A 3 -26.18 6.05 15.12
N THR A 4 -26.39 5.06 15.98
CA THR A 4 -25.74 5.01 17.29
C THR A 4 -24.25 4.97 16.99
N LYS A 5 -23.58 6.12 17.12
CA LYS A 5 -22.12 6.21 17.11
C LYS A 5 -21.62 5.23 18.17
N LYS A 6 -21.29 4.01 17.76
CA LYS A 6 -20.57 3.10 18.63
C LYS A 6 -19.22 3.76 18.86
N ASN A 7 -18.90 4.06 20.11
CA ASN A 7 -17.56 4.50 20.44
C ASN A 7 -16.58 3.45 19.92
N PRO A 8 -15.51 3.85 19.22
CA PRO A 8 -14.49 2.89 18.79
C PRO A 8 -13.92 2.19 20.03
N PRO A 9 -13.48 0.92 19.90
CA PRO A 9 -12.79 0.24 20.98
C PRO A 9 -11.58 1.08 21.41
N GLN A 10 -11.39 1.24 22.73
CA GLN A 10 -10.21 1.93 23.25
C GLN A 10 -9.02 0.97 23.25
N LEU A 11 -7.90 1.45 22.72
CA LEU A 11 -6.64 0.74 22.82
C LEU A 11 -6.09 0.80 24.25
N PRO A 12 -5.30 -0.20 24.68
CA PRO A 12 -4.51 -0.08 25.91
C PRO A 12 -3.67 1.21 25.90
N PRO A 13 -3.45 1.88 27.05
CA PRO A 13 -2.78 3.19 27.10
C PRO A 13 -1.41 3.26 26.41
N ASP A 14 -0.66 2.15 26.44
CA ASP A 14 0.69 2.06 25.86
C ASP A 14 0.69 1.47 24.43
N ALA A 15 -0.46 1.04 23.91
CA ALA A 15 -0.56 0.47 22.58
C ALA A 15 -0.60 1.58 21.52
N LYS A 16 0.21 1.40 20.48
CA LYS A 16 0.22 2.26 19.30
C LYS A 16 -0.03 1.41 18.07
N LEU A 17 -0.89 1.89 17.18
CA LEU A 17 -1.13 1.28 15.88
C LEU A 17 -0.44 2.08 14.78
N ILE A 18 -0.08 1.37 13.72
CA ILE A 18 0.33 1.93 12.45
C ILE A 18 -0.69 1.45 11.43
N ASP A 19 -1.38 2.37 10.78
CA ASP A 19 -2.16 2.05 9.60
C ASP A 19 -1.21 2.01 8.40
N THR A 20 -0.84 0.81 7.96
CA THR A 20 0.16 0.62 6.91
C THR A 20 -0.39 0.85 5.50
N HIS A 21 -1.69 1.11 5.34
CA HIS A 21 -2.29 1.23 4.00
C HIS A 21 -3.58 2.05 4.00
N CYS A 22 -3.47 3.35 3.76
CA CYS A 22 -4.63 4.25 3.71
C CYS A 22 -4.61 5.17 2.48
N HIS A 23 -5.69 5.20 1.70
CA HIS A 23 -5.83 6.12 0.56
C HIS A 23 -6.39 7.47 1.03
N LEU A 24 -5.53 8.27 1.69
CA LEU A 24 -5.91 9.59 2.24
C LEU A 24 -6.15 10.66 1.16
N ASP A 25 -5.81 10.38 -0.09
CA ASP A 25 -6.02 11.25 -1.26
C ASP A 25 -7.42 11.13 -1.87
N MET A 26 -8.23 10.17 -1.43
CA MET A 26 -9.60 10.00 -1.91
C MET A 26 -10.49 11.18 -1.52
N ALA A 27 -11.41 11.53 -2.42
CA ALA A 27 -12.38 12.62 -2.26
C ALA A 27 -13.24 12.51 -0.97
N ALA A 28 -13.35 11.32 -0.39
CA ALA A 28 -14.02 11.10 0.89
C ALA A 28 -13.41 11.92 2.04
N TYR A 29 -12.14 12.32 1.93
CA TYR A 29 -11.40 13.09 2.94
C TYR A 29 -11.22 14.57 2.59
N ASP A 30 -11.72 15.05 1.45
CA ASP A 30 -11.46 16.42 0.97
C ASP A 30 -11.88 17.51 1.96
N LEU A 31 -12.96 17.27 2.70
CA LEU A 31 -13.56 18.25 3.61
C LEU A 31 -13.01 18.19 5.03
N ASP A 32 -12.42 17.07 5.45
CA ASP A 32 -12.11 16.79 6.86
C ASP A 32 -10.80 16.04 7.10
N LEU A 33 -9.91 15.91 6.11
CA LEU A 33 -8.63 15.19 6.22
C LEU A 33 -7.86 15.51 7.51
N GLU A 34 -7.74 16.79 7.86
CA GLU A 34 -7.03 17.21 9.08
C GLU A 34 -7.73 16.70 10.36
N ALA A 35 -9.05 16.81 10.41
CA ALA A 35 -9.82 16.30 11.53
C ALA A 35 -9.73 14.77 11.64
N VAL A 36 -9.73 14.06 10.50
CA VAL A 36 -9.59 12.60 10.43
C VAL A 36 -8.23 12.15 10.94
N VAL A 37 -7.13 12.76 10.46
CA VAL A 37 -5.76 12.42 10.89
C VAL A 37 -5.56 12.72 12.38
N HIS A 38 -6.05 13.85 12.88
CA HIS A 38 -5.97 14.17 14.31
C HIS A 38 -6.82 13.23 15.17
N ALA A 39 -8.02 12.85 14.71
CA ALA A 39 -8.87 11.89 15.41
C ALA A 39 -8.22 10.50 15.47
N ALA A 40 -7.60 10.04 14.37
CA ALA A 40 -6.86 8.78 14.31
C ALA A 40 -5.70 8.77 15.32
N ALA A 41 -4.91 9.85 15.37
CA ALA A 41 -3.83 10.00 16.34
C ALA A 41 -4.33 10.00 17.79
N ALA A 42 -5.43 10.71 18.07
CA ALA A 42 -6.05 10.74 19.41
C ALA A 42 -6.59 9.37 19.86
N LEU A 43 -6.88 8.48 18.93
CA LEU A 43 -7.31 7.10 19.18
C LEU A 43 -6.15 6.08 19.19
N GLY A 44 -4.90 6.55 19.08
CA GLY A 44 -3.69 5.71 19.17
C GLY A 44 -3.17 5.17 17.84
N VAL A 45 -3.72 5.60 16.69
CA VAL A 45 -3.11 5.38 15.37
C VAL A 45 -1.97 6.37 15.21
N ALA A 46 -0.78 5.99 15.67
CA ALA A 46 0.36 6.87 15.78
C ALA A 46 0.97 7.23 14.42
N GLN A 47 0.84 6.33 13.43
CA GLN A 47 1.38 6.54 12.09
C GLN A 47 0.41 6.01 11.03
N ILE A 48 0.42 6.65 9.86
CA ILE A 48 -0.36 6.26 8.68
C ILE A 48 0.55 6.30 7.45
N ILE A 49 0.49 5.28 6.60
CA ILE A 49 1.12 5.29 5.28
C ILE A 49 0.05 5.62 4.24
N ALA A 50 0.15 6.81 3.63
CA ALA A 50 -0.69 7.26 2.53
C ALA A 50 -0.25 6.58 1.22
N ILE A 51 -1.18 5.92 0.53
CA ILE A 51 -0.85 5.06 -0.62
C ILE A 51 -1.18 5.74 -1.94
N GLY A 52 -0.17 5.91 -2.79
CA GLY A 52 -0.34 6.22 -4.21
C GLY A 52 -0.56 4.97 -5.06
N ILE A 53 -1.38 5.11 -6.10
CA ILE A 53 -1.74 4.04 -7.05
C ILE A 53 -1.43 4.41 -8.51
N ASP A 54 -1.00 5.64 -8.75
CA ASP A 54 -0.50 6.20 -10.01
C ASP A 54 0.35 7.44 -9.72
N TRP A 55 0.86 8.12 -10.77
CA TRP A 55 1.62 9.35 -10.60
C TRP A 55 0.85 10.45 -9.84
N PRO A 56 -0.38 10.84 -10.26
CA PRO A 56 -1.15 11.88 -9.56
C PRO A 56 -1.40 11.60 -8.08
N SER A 57 -1.86 10.39 -7.74
CA SER A 57 -2.14 9.99 -6.35
C SER A 57 -0.86 9.85 -5.52
N SER A 58 0.24 9.38 -6.10
CA SER A 58 1.55 9.33 -5.42
C SER A 58 2.05 10.73 -5.06
N ALA A 59 1.91 11.71 -5.98
CA ALA A 59 2.24 13.11 -5.68
C ALA A 59 1.33 13.70 -4.60
N ALA A 60 0.05 13.34 -4.59
CA ALA A 60 -0.89 13.73 -3.55
C ALA A 60 -0.53 13.12 -2.18
N ALA A 61 -0.19 11.82 -2.14
CA ALA A 61 0.23 11.11 -0.92
C ALA A 61 1.47 11.77 -0.28
N VAL A 62 2.49 12.11 -1.08
CA VAL A 62 3.67 12.84 -0.61
C VAL A 62 3.30 14.23 -0.05
N LYS A 63 2.42 14.97 -0.75
CA LYS A 63 1.94 16.27 -0.27
C LYS A 63 1.20 16.14 1.08
N ILE A 64 0.40 15.09 1.24
CA ILE A 64 -0.30 14.80 2.51
C ILE A 64 0.70 14.45 3.60
N ALA A 65 1.69 13.58 3.32
CA ALA A 65 2.74 13.22 4.27
C ALA A 65 3.55 14.42 4.77
N GLY A 66 3.78 15.42 3.90
CA GLY A 66 4.44 16.68 4.27
C GLY A 66 3.65 17.54 5.28
N ARG A 67 2.32 17.38 5.35
CA ARG A 67 1.44 18.20 6.22
C ARG A 67 1.37 17.69 7.66
N PHE A 68 1.64 16.40 7.89
CA PHE A 68 1.41 15.76 9.18
C PHE A 68 2.65 15.01 9.66
N GLN A 69 3.02 15.15 10.94
CA GLN A 69 4.22 14.51 11.48
C GLN A 69 4.12 12.96 11.42
N GLY A 70 2.96 12.40 11.70
CA GLY A 70 2.71 10.94 11.73
C GLY A 70 2.33 10.32 10.38
N VAL A 71 2.33 11.07 9.28
CA VAL A 71 1.95 10.52 7.97
C VAL A 71 3.19 10.37 7.08
N PHE A 72 3.29 9.22 6.45
CA PHE A 72 4.31 8.83 5.48
C PHE A 72 3.64 8.50 4.15
N ALA A 73 4.41 8.34 3.08
CA ALA A 73 3.88 8.03 1.75
C ALA A 73 4.44 6.70 1.22
N ALA A 74 3.66 6.03 0.39
CA ALA A 74 4.15 5.03 -0.55
C ALA A 74 3.76 5.47 -1.97
N VAL A 75 4.63 5.15 -2.93
CA VAL A 75 4.47 5.56 -4.33
C VAL A 75 4.55 4.34 -5.24
N GLY A 76 3.72 4.29 -6.28
CA GLY A 76 3.68 3.16 -7.19
C GLY A 76 2.57 3.27 -8.22
N ILE A 77 2.45 2.26 -9.06
CA ILE A 77 1.41 2.10 -10.07
C ILE A 77 0.67 0.79 -9.82
N HIS A 78 -0.60 0.92 -9.45
CA HIS A 78 -1.51 -0.19 -9.17
C HIS A 78 -1.79 -0.99 -10.46
N PRO A 79 -2.03 -2.31 -10.39
CA PRO A 79 -2.31 -3.15 -11.58
C PRO A 79 -3.42 -2.62 -12.49
N HIS A 80 -4.41 -1.91 -11.93
CA HIS A 80 -5.48 -1.30 -12.73
C HIS A 80 -4.98 -0.21 -13.68
N GLN A 81 -3.91 0.50 -13.30
CA GLN A 81 -3.32 1.60 -14.06
C GLN A 81 -2.18 1.15 -14.99
N ALA A 82 -1.88 -0.15 -15.03
CA ALA A 82 -0.75 -0.70 -15.80
C ALA A 82 -0.84 -0.43 -17.32
N ALA A 83 -2.04 -0.22 -17.86
CA ALA A 83 -2.21 0.10 -19.28
C ALA A 83 -1.87 1.56 -19.63
N GLU A 84 -1.89 2.44 -18.63
CA GLU A 84 -1.73 3.89 -18.79
C GLU A 84 -0.33 4.36 -18.35
N ALA A 85 0.42 3.48 -17.68
CA ALA A 85 1.76 3.74 -17.17
C ALA A 85 2.76 4.09 -18.29
N GLY A 86 3.36 5.27 -18.20
CA GLY A 86 4.44 5.72 -19.07
C GLY A 86 5.81 5.76 -18.39
N ASP A 87 6.88 5.82 -19.19
CA ASP A 87 8.26 5.96 -18.66
C ASP A 87 8.45 7.22 -17.80
N ASP A 88 7.77 8.31 -18.17
CA ASP A 88 7.78 9.57 -17.42
C ASP A 88 7.17 9.40 -16.01
N ASP A 89 6.16 8.55 -15.85
CA ASP A 89 5.56 8.30 -14.53
C ASP A 89 6.56 7.63 -13.61
N TYR A 90 7.24 6.59 -14.09
CA TYR A 90 8.26 5.88 -13.31
C TYR A 90 9.45 6.79 -12.93
N ALA A 91 9.92 7.62 -13.86
CA ALA A 91 10.98 8.59 -13.58
C ALA A 91 10.57 9.58 -12.48
N ARG A 92 9.31 10.04 -12.49
CA ARG A 92 8.78 10.94 -11.48
C ARG A 92 8.57 10.26 -10.12
N LEU A 93 8.09 9.01 -10.10
CA LEU A 93 7.94 8.23 -8.87
C LEU A 93 9.29 7.99 -8.20
N ALA A 94 10.32 7.63 -8.98
CA ALA A 94 11.69 7.49 -8.46
C ALA A 94 12.21 8.80 -7.87
N ALA A 95 12.03 9.93 -8.57
CA ALA A 95 12.43 11.25 -8.07
C ALA A 95 11.67 11.69 -6.81
N LEU A 96 10.45 11.20 -6.57
CA LEU A 96 9.75 11.39 -5.30
C LEU A 96 10.39 10.57 -4.18
N ALA A 97 10.71 9.31 -4.46
CA ALA A 97 11.26 8.36 -3.50
C ALA A 97 12.68 8.73 -3.00
N GLU A 98 13.51 9.32 -3.86
CA GLU A 98 14.90 9.68 -3.53
C GLU A 98 15.04 10.86 -2.57
N LYS A 99 13.99 11.67 -2.40
CA LYS A 99 14.01 12.88 -1.57
C LYS A 99 13.57 12.58 -0.14
N PRO A 100 14.47 12.65 0.86
CA PRO A 100 14.13 12.31 2.24
C PRO A 100 12.97 13.15 2.82
N GLU A 101 12.84 14.41 2.40
CA GLU A 101 11.77 15.31 2.82
C GLU A 101 10.37 14.87 2.39
N ASN A 102 10.27 14.01 1.36
CA ASN A 102 8.99 13.49 0.87
C ASN A 102 8.42 12.38 1.75
N LYS A 103 9.18 11.87 2.73
CA LYS A 103 8.75 10.79 3.65
C LYS A 103 8.22 9.54 2.93
N VAL A 104 8.78 9.21 1.78
CA VAL A 104 8.44 7.97 1.07
C VAL A 104 9.11 6.79 1.79
N VAL A 105 8.31 5.83 2.23
CA VAL A 105 8.78 4.68 3.04
C VAL A 105 8.47 3.32 2.41
N GLY A 106 7.82 3.30 1.25
CA GLY A 106 7.50 2.08 0.51
C GLY A 106 7.24 2.34 -0.96
N TYR A 107 7.42 1.30 -1.77
CA TYR A 107 7.11 1.30 -3.18
C TYR A 107 5.87 0.42 -3.42
N GLY A 108 4.76 1.07 -3.75
CA GLY A 108 3.45 0.47 -3.85
C GLY A 108 2.35 1.53 -3.74
N GLU A 109 1.13 1.20 -4.13
CA GLU A 109 0.62 -0.17 -4.33
C GLU A 109 0.93 -0.74 -5.72
N ILE A 110 1.59 -1.91 -5.78
CA ILE A 110 1.95 -2.62 -7.02
C ILE A 110 1.51 -4.08 -6.95
N GLY A 111 1.34 -4.76 -8.08
CA GLY A 111 1.05 -6.20 -8.08
C GLY A 111 0.11 -6.62 -9.19
N LEU A 112 -0.79 -7.56 -8.90
CA LEU A 112 -1.68 -8.19 -9.89
C LEU A 112 -3.13 -8.23 -9.40
N ASP A 113 -4.07 -7.94 -10.30
CA ASP A 113 -5.52 -8.06 -10.06
C ASP A 113 -6.21 -8.72 -11.26
N TYR A 114 -6.51 -10.01 -11.11
CA TYR A 114 -7.18 -10.82 -12.12
C TYR A 114 -8.69 -10.89 -11.95
N ALA A 115 -9.23 -10.29 -10.88
CA ALA A 115 -10.65 -10.21 -10.63
C ALA A 115 -11.29 -9.07 -11.44
N LYS A 116 -10.67 -7.89 -11.43
CA LYS A 116 -11.19 -6.69 -12.12
C LYS A 116 -10.75 -6.60 -13.58
N ASN A 117 -9.53 -7.05 -13.89
CA ASN A 117 -8.94 -7.03 -15.25
C ASN A 117 -9.07 -5.67 -15.98
N TYR A 118 -8.92 -4.54 -15.27
CA TYR A 118 -8.96 -3.21 -15.89
C TYR A 118 -7.76 -2.96 -16.81
N ALA A 119 -6.66 -3.67 -16.60
CA ALA A 119 -5.55 -3.77 -17.56
C ALA A 119 -5.33 -5.24 -17.99
N PRO A 120 -4.91 -5.49 -19.23
CA PRO A 120 -4.52 -6.82 -19.69
C PRO A 120 -3.45 -7.45 -18.78
N ARG A 121 -3.60 -8.74 -18.44
CA ARG A 121 -2.67 -9.46 -17.54
C ARG A 121 -1.20 -9.34 -17.96
N ALA A 122 -0.94 -9.40 -19.26
CA ALA A 122 0.42 -9.25 -19.80
C ALA A 122 1.03 -7.87 -19.45
N LEU A 123 0.23 -6.80 -19.48
CA LEU A 123 0.70 -5.47 -19.05
C LEU A 123 0.87 -5.40 -17.54
N GLN A 124 -0.07 -5.97 -16.76
CA GLN A 124 0.09 -6.04 -15.30
C GLN A 124 1.40 -6.75 -14.91
N ILE A 125 1.69 -7.91 -15.49
CA ILE A 125 2.93 -8.67 -15.23
C ILE A 125 4.16 -7.86 -15.62
N LYS A 126 4.15 -7.24 -16.80
CA LYS A 126 5.27 -6.42 -17.29
C LYS A 126 5.56 -5.25 -16.35
N GLU A 127 4.53 -4.48 -16.02
CA GLU A 127 4.69 -3.28 -15.18
C GLU A 127 4.97 -3.64 -13.72
N PHE A 128 4.39 -4.73 -13.19
CA PHE A 128 4.75 -5.24 -11.86
C PHE A 128 6.23 -5.66 -11.79
N THR A 129 6.71 -6.41 -12.79
CA THR A 129 8.12 -6.83 -12.87
C THR A 129 9.07 -5.62 -12.91
N ARG A 130 8.73 -4.59 -13.70
CA ARG A 130 9.49 -3.34 -13.77
C ARG A 130 9.56 -2.66 -12.40
N GLN A 131 8.43 -2.56 -11.71
CA GLN A 131 8.33 -1.89 -10.42
C GLN A 131 9.08 -2.63 -9.30
N LEU A 132 9.10 -3.96 -9.31
CA LEU A 132 9.95 -4.74 -8.41
C LEU A 132 11.45 -4.40 -8.59
N GLY A 133 11.88 -4.19 -9.84
CA GLY A 133 13.23 -3.71 -10.15
C GLY A 133 13.50 -2.31 -9.57
N LEU A 134 12.60 -1.36 -9.82
CA LEU A 134 12.71 0.01 -9.32
C LEU A 134 12.73 0.08 -7.78
N ALA A 135 11.85 -0.65 -7.11
CA ALA A 135 11.82 -0.70 -5.64
C ALA A 135 13.15 -1.19 -5.06
N ARG A 136 13.78 -2.18 -5.70
CA ARG A 136 15.10 -2.70 -5.30
C ARG A 136 16.21 -1.67 -5.52
N GLU A 137 16.21 -0.97 -6.65
CA GLU A 137 17.18 0.11 -6.94
C GLU A 137 17.06 1.25 -5.93
N LEU A 138 15.83 1.60 -5.55
CA LEU A 138 15.52 2.62 -4.54
C LEU A 138 15.70 2.12 -3.09
N GLN A 139 16.02 0.83 -2.89
CA GLN A 139 16.16 0.20 -1.58
C GLN A 139 14.91 0.35 -0.68
N LEU A 140 13.72 0.36 -1.28
CA LEU A 140 12.45 0.49 -0.57
C LEU A 140 11.76 -0.87 -0.38
N PRO A 141 11.03 -1.06 0.73
CA PRO A 141 10.12 -2.20 0.85
C PRO A 141 8.98 -2.09 -0.16
N VAL A 142 8.45 -3.23 -0.61
CA VAL A 142 7.32 -3.27 -1.55
C VAL A 142 5.97 -3.44 -0.84
N ILE A 143 4.93 -2.78 -1.34
CA ILE A 143 3.54 -2.96 -0.89
C ILE A 143 2.77 -3.64 -2.02
N ILE A 144 2.45 -4.92 -1.82
CA ILE A 144 1.92 -5.81 -2.86
C ILE A 144 0.41 -5.91 -2.78
N HIS A 145 -0.27 -5.55 -3.86
CA HIS A 145 -1.65 -5.92 -4.14
C HIS A 145 -1.69 -7.27 -4.84
N ASP A 146 -2.56 -8.13 -4.34
CA ASP A 146 -2.82 -9.40 -4.98
C ASP A 146 -4.31 -9.73 -4.88
N ARG A 147 -4.92 -10.05 -6.03
CA ARG A 147 -6.32 -10.48 -6.10
C ARG A 147 -6.52 -11.48 -7.21
N ASP A 148 -6.91 -12.70 -6.83
CA ASP A 148 -7.09 -13.86 -7.72
C ASP A 148 -5.85 -14.15 -8.62
N ALA A 149 -4.65 -13.78 -8.14
CA ALA A 149 -3.40 -13.82 -8.89
C ALA A 149 -2.22 -14.44 -8.11
N HIS A 150 -2.51 -15.14 -6.99
CA HIS A 150 -1.52 -15.62 -6.01
C HIS A 150 -0.30 -16.30 -6.66
N ASP A 151 -0.52 -17.22 -7.59
CA ASP A 151 0.55 -18.02 -8.20
C ASP A 151 1.53 -17.16 -9.00
N ASP A 152 1.02 -16.26 -9.85
CA ASP A 152 1.86 -15.38 -10.65
C ASP A 152 2.53 -14.31 -9.79
N THR A 153 1.84 -13.78 -8.79
CA THR A 153 2.42 -12.83 -7.83
C THR A 153 3.60 -13.48 -7.10
N MET A 154 3.41 -14.67 -6.53
CA MET A 154 4.47 -15.36 -5.79
C MET A 154 5.61 -15.82 -6.70
N ARG A 155 5.32 -16.23 -7.94
CA ARG A 155 6.35 -16.55 -8.94
C ARG A 155 7.24 -15.34 -9.23
N LEU A 156 6.64 -14.19 -9.56
CA LEU A 156 7.38 -12.96 -9.86
C LEU A 156 8.16 -12.43 -8.66
N LEU A 157 7.60 -12.51 -7.45
CA LEU A 157 8.32 -12.15 -6.22
C LEU A 157 9.56 -13.04 -6.00
N ARG A 158 9.43 -14.37 -6.21
CA ARG A 158 10.60 -15.27 -6.10
C ARG A 158 11.65 -15.01 -7.18
N GLU A 159 11.23 -14.71 -8.40
CA GLU A 159 12.13 -14.35 -9.51
C GLU A 159 12.89 -13.04 -9.24
N ALA A 160 12.24 -12.06 -8.59
CA ALA A 160 12.81 -10.75 -8.29
C ALA A 160 13.64 -10.70 -6.98
N ALA A 161 13.49 -11.70 -6.11
CA ALA A 161 14.21 -11.82 -4.85
C ALA A 161 15.74 -11.71 -5.03
N PRO A 162 16.50 -11.23 -4.02
CA PRO A 162 16.07 -10.94 -2.64
C PRO A 162 15.43 -9.56 -2.44
N PHE A 163 14.67 -9.41 -1.35
CA PHE A 163 14.08 -8.15 -0.89
C PHE A 163 14.65 -7.74 0.47
N PRO A 164 15.86 -7.14 0.52
CA PRO A 164 16.51 -6.80 1.78
C PRO A 164 15.74 -5.77 2.62
N ALA A 165 14.96 -4.90 1.97
CA ALA A 165 14.07 -3.94 2.63
C ALA A 165 12.76 -4.57 3.11
N GLY A 166 12.45 -5.80 2.70
CA GLY A 166 11.21 -6.50 2.99
C GLY A 166 10.03 -6.02 2.14
N GLY A 167 8.82 -6.27 2.65
CA GLY A 167 7.58 -5.87 1.99
C GLY A 167 6.36 -6.28 2.79
N VAL A 168 5.18 -5.94 2.28
CA VAL A 168 3.90 -6.35 2.84
C VAL A 168 2.97 -6.84 1.73
N MET A 169 2.32 -7.99 1.94
CA MET A 169 1.17 -8.41 1.16
C MET A 169 -0.07 -7.69 1.72
N HIS A 170 -0.49 -6.64 1.02
CA HIS A 170 -1.65 -5.84 1.39
C HIS A 170 -2.95 -6.63 1.18
N CYS A 171 -3.97 -6.30 1.97
CA CYS A 171 -5.30 -6.90 1.97
C CYS A 171 -5.27 -8.44 1.93
N PHE A 172 -4.41 -9.07 2.74
CA PHE A 172 -4.16 -10.51 2.64
C PHE A 172 -5.45 -11.31 2.80
N SER A 173 -5.75 -12.14 1.81
CA SER A 173 -6.97 -12.96 1.74
C SER A 173 -6.68 -14.41 1.29
N GLY A 174 -5.41 -14.82 1.37
CA GLY A 174 -4.98 -16.18 1.05
C GLY A 174 -5.08 -17.15 2.23
N ASP A 175 -4.67 -18.39 1.98
CA ASP A 175 -4.65 -19.43 3.01
C ASP A 175 -3.35 -19.43 3.83
N ARG A 176 -3.26 -20.37 4.78
CA ARG A 176 -2.09 -20.54 5.66
C ARG A 176 -0.82 -20.85 4.87
N GLU A 177 -0.93 -21.58 3.77
CA GLU A 177 0.24 -21.98 2.98
C GLU A 177 0.79 -20.77 2.21
N LEU A 178 -0.07 -19.97 1.59
CA LEU A 178 0.34 -18.71 0.98
C LEU A 178 0.96 -17.76 2.02
N ALA A 179 0.35 -17.64 3.21
CA ALA A 179 0.89 -16.81 4.28
C ALA A 179 2.33 -17.23 4.64
N ARG A 180 2.58 -18.54 4.78
CA ARG A 180 3.92 -19.08 5.05
C ARG A 180 4.90 -18.70 3.94
N GLN A 181 4.51 -18.84 2.68
CA GLN A 181 5.39 -18.49 1.55
C GLN A 181 5.72 -16.98 1.51
N VAL A 182 4.76 -16.11 1.85
CA VAL A 182 4.98 -14.66 1.96
C VAL A 182 5.97 -14.37 3.10
N LEU A 183 5.79 -14.99 4.27
CA LEU A 183 6.70 -14.82 5.41
C LEU A 183 8.12 -15.35 5.12
N ASP A 184 8.24 -16.46 4.41
CA ASP A 184 9.53 -17.05 4.01
C ASP A 184 10.32 -16.14 3.04
N LEU A 185 9.64 -15.24 2.32
CA LEU A 185 10.29 -14.19 1.51
C LEU A 185 10.76 -12.98 2.34
N GLY A 186 10.50 -12.97 3.65
CA GLY A 186 10.80 -11.84 4.54
C GLY A 186 9.76 -10.72 4.48
N PHE A 187 8.56 -11.01 3.97
CA PHE A 187 7.45 -10.04 3.93
C PHE A 187 6.56 -10.17 5.16
N HIS A 188 5.73 -9.16 5.38
CA HIS A 188 4.61 -9.19 6.31
C HIS A 188 3.30 -9.50 5.56
N ILE A 189 2.30 -9.98 6.28
CA ILE A 189 0.91 -10.03 5.82
C ILE A 189 0.10 -8.97 6.57
N SER A 190 -0.70 -8.21 5.83
CA SER A 190 -1.61 -7.24 6.45
C SER A 190 -2.88 -7.92 6.96
N ILE A 191 -3.42 -7.41 8.06
CA ILE A 191 -4.70 -7.84 8.62
C ILE A 191 -5.70 -6.68 8.48
N PRO A 192 -6.46 -6.61 7.38
CA PRO A 192 -7.44 -5.54 7.16
C PRO A 192 -8.73 -5.80 7.96
N GLY A 193 -9.63 -4.83 7.96
CA GLY A 193 -10.95 -4.95 8.59
C GLY A 193 -11.81 -6.11 8.06
N ILE A 194 -11.47 -6.70 6.91
CA ILE A 194 -12.13 -7.88 6.33
C ILE A 194 -12.20 -9.03 7.34
N VAL A 195 -11.20 -9.17 8.22
CA VAL A 195 -11.18 -10.21 9.29
C VAL A 195 -12.39 -10.14 10.23
N THR A 196 -13.10 -9.01 10.27
CA THR A 196 -14.31 -8.83 11.08
C THR A 196 -15.58 -9.36 10.42
N PHE A 197 -15.52 -9.75 9.14
CA PHE A 197 -16.65 -10.34 8.43
C PHE A 197 -16.75 -11.84 8.71
N LYS A 198 -17.97 -12.34 8.91
CA LYS A 198 -18.21 -13.74 9.28
C LYS A 198 -17.78 -14.77 8.23
N ASN A 199 -17.61 -14.33 6.98
CA ASN A 199 -17.31 -15.17 5.83
C ASN A 199 -15.96 -14.80 5.19
N ALA A 200 -15.10 -14.11 5.94
CA ALA A 200 -13.73 -13.81 5.52
C ALA A 200 -12.82 -15.03 5.69
#